data_AF-A0A5B0DSC5-F1
#
_entry.id   AF-A0A5B0DSC5-F1
#
_cell.length_a   1.000
_cell.length_b   1.000
_cell.length_c   1.000
_cell.angle_alpha   90.00
_cell.angle_beta   90.00
_cell.angle_gamma   90.00
#
_symmetry.space_group_name_H-M   'P 1'
#
loop_
_entity.id
_entity.type
_entity.pdbx_description
1 polymer ?
#
loop_
_entity_poly.entity_id
_entity_poly.type
_entity_poly.pdbx_seq_one_letter_code
_entity_poly.pdbx_strand_id
1 'polypeptide(L)' 'MARRPTDPRTAAEAAFKSATTKPQERVQEVAAVPGRREQVTLRIDSEVLEFFQQDGPGWQDRINDALRGIVAKS' A
#
# COMPACT_ATOMS: atom_id res chain seq x y z
N MET A 1 20.76 47.42 28.70
CA MET A 1 19.79 46.68 27.86
C MET A 1 20.52 45.54 27.17
N ALA A 2 20.50 44.32 27.74
CA ALA A 2 21.29 43.19 27.24
C ALA A 2 20.56 42.52 26.07
N ARG A 3 21.15 42.59 24.86
CA ARG A 3 20.70 41.76 23.74
C ARG A 3 21.24 40.34 23.96
N ARG A 4 20.35 39.39 24.25
CA ARG A 4 20.71 37.97 24.31
C ARG A 4 20.93 37.46 22.87
N PRO A 5 22.12 36.91 22.54
CA PRO A 5 22.40 36.34 21.23
C PRO A 5 21.65 35.02 21.06
N THR A 6 20.99 34.88 19.91
CA THR A 6 20.51 33.66 19.23
C THR A 6 20.46 32.39 20.09
N ASP A 7 19.27 32.07 20.59
CA ASP A 7 19.02 30.92 21.45
C ASP A 7 19.17 29.60 20.64
N PRO A 8 20.17 28.75 20.94
CA PRO A 8 20.42 27.51 20.19
C PRO A 8 19.29 26.49 20.34
N ARG A 9 18.42 26.64 21.34
CA ARG A 9 17.26 25.78 21.56
C ARG A 9 16.21 25.97 20.47
N THR A 10 15.98 27.21 20.05
CA THR A 10 15.04 27.55 18.97
C THR A 10 15.50 27.00 17.62
N ALA A 11 16.81 27.03 17.35
CA ALA A 11 17.37 26.41 16.14
C ALA A 11 17.22 24.88 16.15
N ALA A 12 17.41 24.23 17.30
CA ALA A 12 17.23 22.79 17.45
C ALA A 12 15.76 22.35 17.31
N GLU A 13 14.81 23.12 17.86
CA GLU A 13 13.37 22.85 17.72
C GLU A 13 12.89 23.00 16.26
N ALA A 14 13.46 23.95 15.52
CA ALA A 14 13.18 24.10 14.09
C ALA A 14 13.64 22.89 13.27
N ALA A 15 14.84 22.38 13.54
CA ALA A 15 15.40 21.21 12.87
C ALA A 15 14.61 19.91 13.17
N PHE A 16 14.15 19.74 14.42
CA PHE A 16 13.35 18.58 14.81
C PHE A 16 11.95 18.59 14.17
N LYS A 17 11.32 19.76 14.05
CA LYS A 17 10.02 19.91 13.35
C LYS A 17 10.12 19.60 11.85
N SER A 18 11.19 20.00 11.18
CA SER A 18 11.40 19.67 9.76
C SER A 18 11.65 18.18 9.53
N ALA A 19 12.30 17.48 10.48
CA ALA A 19 12.57 16.05 10.36
C ALA A 19 11.34 15.16 10.68
N THR A 20 10.38 15.67 11.46
CA THR A 20 9.16 14.93 11.85
C THR A 20 7.92 15.29 11.02
N THR A 21 8.04 16.22 10.07
CA THR A 21 7.03 16.39 9.02
C THR A 21 7.29 15.32 7.97
N LYS A 22 6.59 14.19 8.10
CA LYS A 22 6.41 13.29 6.97
C LYS A 22 5.64 14.08 5.91
N PRO A 23 6.19 14.31 4.70
CA PRO A 23 5.41 14.86 3.61
C PRO A 23 4.15 14.02 3.51
N GLN A 24 2.97 14.67 3.59
CA GLN A 24 1.71 14.00 3.36
C GLN A 24 1.88 13.20 2.07
N GLU A 25 1.77 11.88 2.19
CA GLU A 25 1.79 10.97 1.08
C GLU A 25 0.79 11.54 0.09
N ARG A 26 1.34 12.09 -1.00
CA ARG A 26 0.56 12.52 -2.15
C ARG A 26 -0.33 11.31 -2.40
N VAL A 27 -1.62 11.44 -2.18
CA VAL A 27 -2.59 10.47 -2.66
C VAL A 27 -2.40 10.58 -4.16
N GLN A 28 -1.45 9.79 -4.67
CA GLN A 28 -1.34 9.52 -6.08
C GLN A 28 -2.65 8.78 -6.31
N GLU A 29 -3.64 9.53 -6.76
CA GLU A 29 -4.73 9.01 -7.54
C GLU A 29 -4.07 8.31 -8.72
N VAL A 30 -3.60 7.09 -8.46
CA VAL A 30 -2.97 6.26 -9.45
C VAL A 30 -4.06 6.08 -10.48
N ALA A 31 -3.79 6.62 -11.67
CA ALA A 31 -4.63 6.54 -12.83
C ALA A 31 -5.21 5.12 -12.95
N ALA A 32 -6.45 5.00 -13.42
CA ALA A 32 -7.04 3.74 -13.79
C ALA A 32 -6.25 3.13 -14.96
N VAL A 33 -5.12 2.48 -14.63
CA VAL A 33 -4.40 1.62 -15.54
C VAL A 33 -5.32 0.42 -15.81
N PRO A 34 -5.73 0.16 -17.06
CA PRO A 34 -6.49 -1.03 -17.39
C PRO A 34 -5.63 -2.24 -17.01
N GLY A 35 -6.09 -3.01 -16.02
CA GLY A 35 -5.32 -4.11 -15.43
C GLY A 35 -4.90 -3.91 -13.97
N ARG A 36 -5.39 -2.86 -13.28
CA ARG A 36 -5.18 -2.75 -11.83
C ARG A 36 -5.73 -3.97 -11.10
N ARG A 37 -4.86 -4.65 -10.33
CA ARG A 37 -5.26 -5.64 -9.34
C ARG A 37 -5.49 -4.92 -8.03
N GLU A 38 -6.68 -5.07 -7.47
CA GLU A 38 -6.97 -4.54 -6.15
C GLU A 38 -6.67 -5.62 -5.10
N GLN A 39 -5.95 -5.23 -4.05
CA GLN A 39 -5.75 -6.12 -2.91
C GLN A 39 -6.99 -6.08 -2.05
N VAL A 40 -7.71 -7.21 -2.01
CA VAL A 40 -8.94 -7.36 -1.24
C VAL A 40 -8.81 -8.49 -0.24
N THR A 41 -9.49 -8.34 0.91
CA THR A 41 -9.61 -9.42 1.90
C THR A 41 -10.86 -10.24 1.60
N LEU A 42 -10.69 -11.35 0.87
CA LEU A 42 -11.75 -12.31 0.57
C LEU A 42 -11.58 -13.57 1.44
N ARG A 43 -12.70 -14.15 1.91
CA ARG A 43 -12.69 -15.47 2.53
C ARG A 43 -12.83 -16.55 1.46
N ILE A 44 -11.92 -17.51 1.47
CA ILE A 44 -11.89 -18.66 0.55
C ILE A 44 -11.89 -19.91 1.41
N ASP A 45 -12.65 -20.93 1.02
CA ASP A 45 -12.63 -22.23 1.67
C ASP A 45 -11.24 -22.88 1.62
N SER A 46 -10.87 -23.57 2.70
CA SER A 46 -9.54 -24.17 2.83
C SER A 46 -9.24 -25.21 1.74
N GLU A 47 -10.24 -25.99 1.33
CA GLU A 47 -10.10 -27.01 0.27
C GLU A 47 -9.75 -26.38 -1.09
N VAL A 48 -10.38 -25.25 -1.40
CA VAL A 48 -10.15 -24.50 -2.64
C VAL A 48 -8.77 -23.88 -2.60
N LEU A 49 -8.42 -23.27 -1.46
CA LEU A 49 -7.10 -22.67 -1.27
C LEU A 49 -5.99 -23.71 -1.42
N GLU A 50 -6.15 -24.89 -0.83
CA GLU A 50 -5.19 -25.99 -0.91
C GLU A 50 -5.03 -26.49 -2.35
N PHE A 51 -6.13 -26.70 -3.06
CA PHE A 51 -6.11 -27.10 -4.48
C PHE A 51 -5.24 -26.15 -5.33
N PHE A 52 -5.41 -24.83 -5.17
CA PHE A 52 -4.61 -23.86 -5.93
C PHE A 52 -3.15 -23.78 -5.45
N GLN A 53 -2.88 -23.99 -4.15
CA GLN A 53 -1.53 -23.93 -3.59
C GLN A 53 -0.67 -25.15 -3.91
N GLN A 54 -1.26 -26.35 -4.01
CA GLN A 54 -0.55 -27.61 -4.34
C GLN A 54 0.30 -27.50 -5.61
N ASP A 55 -0.20 -26.67 -6.50
CA ASP A 55 0.21 -26.50 -7.87
C ASP A 55 1.39 -25.50 -7.98
N GLY A 56 1.82 -24.90 -6.85
CA GLY A 56 3.04 -24.11 -6.71
C GLY A 56 2.87 -22.58 -6.77
N PRO A 57 3.98 -21.82 -6.84
CA PRO A 57 3.96 -20.35 -6.88
C PRO A 57 3.07 -19.81 -8.02
N GLY A 58 2.38 -18.70 -7.78
CA GLY A 58 1.38 -18.15 -8.72
C GLY A 58 -0.05 -18.68 -8.52
N TRP A 59 -0.33 -19.38 -7.42
CA TRP A 59 -1.68 -19.86 -7.08
C TRP A 59 -2.75 -18.75 -7.04
N GLN A 60 -2.39 -17.52 -6.64
CA GLN A 60 -3.32 -16.38 -6.66
C GLN A 60 -3.68 -15.94 -8.08
N ASP A 61 -2.72 -15.97 -9.02
CA ASP A 61 -2.98 -15.67 -10.42
C ASP A 61 -3.93 -16.70 -11.05
N ARG A 62 -3.78 -17.99 -10.69
CA ARG A 62 -4.70 -19.05 -11.11
C ARG A 62 -6.12 -18.86 -10.58
N ILE A 63 -6.27 -18.47 -9.31
CA ILE A 63 -7.58 -18.10 -8.76
C ILE A 63 -8.18 -16.93 -9.56
N ASN A 64 -7.38 -15.91 -9.86
CA ASN A 64 -7.85 -14.75 -10.63
C ASN A 64 -8.29 -15.15 -12.06
N ASP A 65 -7.53 -16.02 -12.73
CA ASP A 65 -7.87 -16.52 -14.07
C ASP A 65 -9.18 -17.33 -14.08
N ALA A 66 -9.35 -18.22 -13.09
CA ALA A 66 -10.61 -18.96 -12.90
C ALA A 66 -11.80 -18.01 -12.69
N LEU A 67 -11.65 -16.98 -11.87
CA LEU A 67 -12.68 -15.95 -11.65
C LEU A 67 -12.99 -15.17 -12.94
N ARG A 68 -11.97 -14.81 -13.73
CA ARG A 68 -12.16 -14.15 -15.04
C ARG A 68 -12.95 -15.02 -16.01
N GLY A 69 -12.69 -16.32 -16.04
CA GLY A 69 -13.44 -17.27 -16.86
C GLY A 69 -14.92 -17.32 -16.51
N ILE A 70 -15.26 -17.23 -15.23
CA ILE A 70 -16.66 -17.21 -14.75
C ILE A 70 -17.34 -15.88 -15.14
N VAL A 71 -16.67 -14.75 -14.91
CA VAL A 71 -17.22 -13.42 -15.23
C VAL A 71 -17.41 -13.25 -16.73
N ALA A 72 -16.49 -13.73 -17.57
CA ALA A 72 -16.61 -13.67 -19.03
C ALA A 72 -17.75 -14.53 -19.60
N LYS A 73 -18.22 -15.52 -18.83
CA LYS A 73 -19.34 -16.40 -19.19
C LYS A 73 -20.70 -15.83 -18.77
N SER A 74 -20.72 -14.77 -17.96
CA SER A 74 -21.94 -14.09 -17.51
C SER A 74 -22.32 -12.95 -18.46
#